data_AF-A0A9W8YRT6-F1
#
_entry.id   AF-A0A9W8YRT6-F1
#
_cell.length_a   1.000
_cell.length_b   1.000
_cell.length_c   1.000
_cell.angle_alpha   90.00
_cell.angle_beta   90.00
_cell.angle_gamma   90.00
#
_symmetry.space_group_name_H-M   'P 1'
#
loop_
_entity.id
_entity.type
_entity.pdbx_description
1 polymer ?
#
loop_
_entity_poly.entity_id
_entity_poly.type
_entity_poly.pdbx_seq_one_letter_code
_entity_poly.pdbx_strand_id
1 'polypeptide(L)'
;MLFLFSAVLALAGVSCARSGPTRRASSSGSGTYSVTPHTSYSSSVGVLGCKIDYNRVAYWPMEVDCDSMCIKLTNNGNSLTVLHVDTSGGAYDISYDAWSQLNCGVPGSAQTCVGGGVNMQYEWVDMSQCSDILNGTGKLPFAAANSMNQISSCLSSGDNWTADNYELYNIATPTCTYGYDEKCTLNYPAENNPVCPNQLGAQPALTSDPVYNINFPNTGMAPVSLAT
;
A
#
# COMPACT_ATOMS: atom_id res chain seq x y z
N MET A 1 -81.19 17.06 8.32
CA MET A 1 -80.04 17.47 9.16
C MET A 1 -79.02 16.35 9.09
N LEU A 2 -78.15 16.46 8.08
CA LEU A 2 -76.68 16.60 8.19
C LEU A 2 -75.95 15.26 8.33
N PHE A 3 -75.54 14.73 7.18
CA PHE A 3 -74.50 13.69 7.05
C PHE A 3 -73.14 14.34 7.30
N LEU A 4 -72.36 13.81 8.24
CA LEU A 4 -70.95 14.17 8.45
C LEU A 4 -70.08 13.03 7.93
N PHE A 5 -69.45 13.25 6.78
CA PHE A 5 -68.40 12.40 6.24
C PHE A 5 -67.08 12.75 6.93
N SER A 6 -66.48 11.80 7.65
CA SER A 6 -65.10 11.92 8.15
C SER A 6 -64.13 11.59 7.01
N ALA A 7 -63.36 12.58 6.57
CA ALA A 7 -62.24 12.39 5.66
C ALA A 7 -61.02 11.87 6.45
N VAL A 8 -60.52 10.69 6.09
CA VAL A 8 -59.25 10.13 6.59
C VAL A 8 -58.14 10.66 5.69
N LEU A 9 -57.25 11.47 6.25
CA LEU A 9 -56.05 11.97 5.58
C LEU A 9 -54.93 10.92 5.69
N ALA A 10 -54.55 10.29 4.58
CA ALA A 10 -53.38 9.41 4.53
C ALA A 10 -52.12 10.24 4.23
N LEU A 11 -51.21 10.34 5.20
CA LEU A 11 -49.88 10.91 5.00
C LEU A 11 -48.95 9.80 4.44
N ALA A 12 -48.63 9.87 3.16
CA ALA A 12 -47.57 9.08 2.56
C ALA A 12 -46.21 9.67 3.02
N GLY A 13 -45.53 8.97 3.91
CA GLY A 13 -44.15 9.29 4.30
C GLY A 13 -43.20 9.00 3.14
N VAL A 14 -42.59 10.03 2.57
CA VAL A 14 -41.48 9.90 1.62
C VAL A 14 -40.22 9.65 2.44
N SER A 15 -39.77 8.40 2.52
CA SER A 15 -38.43 8.07 3.01
C SER A 15 -37.42 8.40 1.92
N CYS A 16 -36.70 9.52 2.06
CA CYS A 16 -35.48 9.74 1.29
C CYS A 16 -34.44 8.70 1.75
N ALA A 17 -34.27 7.63 0.98
CA ALA A 17 -33.09 6.80 1.08
C ALA A 17 -31.88 7.69 0.74
N ARG A 18 -31.10 8.04 1.75
CA ARG A 18 -29.84 8.76 1.57
C ARG A 18 -28.85 7.75 1.00
N SER A 19 -28.68 7.79 -0.33
CA SER A 19 -27.55 7.14 -0.98
C SER A 19 -26.29 7.67 -0.32
N GLY A 20 -25.62 6.83 0.49
CA GLY A 20 -24.26 7.12 0.92
C GLY A 20 -23.36 7.26 -0.31
N PRO A 21 -22.22 7.95 -0.21
CA PRO A 21 -21.27 8.02 -1.32
C PRO A 21 -20.90 6.60 -1.74
N THR A 22 -21.28 6.23 -2.96
CA THR A 22 -20.80 5.02 -3.62
C THR A 22 -19.31 5.22 -3.85
N ARG A 23 -18.48 4.51 -3.08
CA ARG A 23 -17.03 4.43 -3.31
C ARG A 23 -16.81 4.08 -4.78
N ARG A 24 -15.97 4.85 -5.48
CA ARG A 24 -15.50 4.44 -6.81
C ARG A 24 -14.83 3.08 -6.62
N ALA A 25 -15.23 2.11 -7.43
CA ALA A 25 -14.50 0.85 -7.50
C ALA A 25 -13.07 1.15 -7.98
N SER A 26 -12.08 0.56 -7.31
CA SER A 26 -10.68 0.58 -7.75
C SER A 26 -10.63 0.29 -9.26
N SER A 27 -9.79 1.03 -10.00
CA SER A 27 -9.74 0.94 -11.46
C SER A 27 -9.53 -0.53 -11.87
N SER A 28 -10.50 -1.12 -12.57
CA SER A 28 -10.50 -2.55 -12.91
C SER A 28 -9.60 -2.86 -14.11
N GLY A 29 -8.34 -2.40 -14.06
CA GLY A 29 -7.36 -2.62 -15.11
C GLY A 29 -6.68 -3.97 -14.94
N SER A 30 -6.58 -4.73 -16.02
CA SER A 30 -5.85 -5.99 -16.08
C SER A 30 -5.03 -6.11 -17.36
N GLY A 31 -3.98 -6.91 -17.36
CA GLY A 31 -3.16 -7.15 -18.53
C GLY A 31 -1.97 -8.04 -18.24
N THR A 32 -0.99 -8.03 -19.13
CA THR A 32 0.24 -8.81 -18.97
C THR A 32 1.45 -7.90 -19.08
N TYR A 33 2.38 -8.00 -18.12
CA TYR A 33 3.66 -7.31 -18.17
C TYR A 33 4.81 -8.27 -17.89
N SER A 34 5.99 -7.94 -18.41
CA SER A 34 7.24 -8.58 -18.02
C SER A 34 7.64 -8.05 -16.64
N VAL A 35 7.37 -8.85 -15.61
CA VAL A 35 7.63 -8.51 -14.21
C VAL A 35 9.01 -8.99 -13.81
N THR A 36 9.79 -8.09 -13.21
CA THR A 36 11.16 -8.32 -12.77
C THR A 36 11.28 -8.29 -11.24
N PRO A 37 12.29 -8.99 -10.68
CA PRO A 37 12.52 -8.98 -9.24
C PRO A 37 13.36 -7.78 -8.78
N HIS A 38 13.01 -7.23 -7.61
CA HIS A 38 13.71 -6.13 -6.94
C HIS A 38 14.19 -6.54 -5.54
N THR A 39 15.47 -6.31 -5.24
CA THR A 39 16.11 -6.83 -4.02
C THR A 39 16.00 -5.91 -2.81
N SER A 40 15.72 -4.62 -3.03
CA SER A 40 15.77 -3.60 -1.99
C SER A 40 14.41 -2.94 -1.79
N TYR A 41 14.04 -2.62 -0.55
CA TYR A 41 12.82 -1.87 -0.31
C TYR A 41 13.02 -0.37 -0.57
N SER A 42 12.02 0.26 -1.19
CA SER A 42 11.90 1.69 -1.39
C SER A 42 10.42 2.07 -1.54
N SER A 43 10.12 3.36 -1.36
CA SER A 43 8.80 3.92 -1.58
C SER A 43 8.92 5.39 -1.95
N SER A 44 8.48 5.74 -3.16
CA SER A 44 8.44 7.12 -3.68
C SER A 44 7.43 8.00 -2.94
N VAL A 45 6.40 7.40 -2.35
CA VAL A 45 5.36 8.10 -1.59
C VAL A 45 5.58 8.07 -0.07
N GLY A 46 6.66 7.43 0.39
CA GLY A 46 7.06 7.41 1.79
C GLY A 46 6.29 6.41 2.65
N VAL A 47 5.78 5.32 2.09
CA VAL A 47 5.28 4.18 2.90
C VAL A 47 6.45 3.55 3.65
N LEU A 48 6.21 3.14 4.89
CA LEU A 48 7.22 2.61 5.80
C LEU A 48 7.27 1.09 5.73
N GLY A 49 8.39 0.55 5.25
CA GLY A 49 8.58 -0.88 5.03
C GLY A 49 8.52 -1.71 6.32
N CYS A 50 8.96 -1.16 7.45
CA CYS A 50 8.88 -1.83 8.75
C CYS A 50 7.46 -1.96 9.29
N LYS A 51 6.48 -1.27 8.69
CA LYS A 51 5.08 -1.27 9.12
C LYS A 51 4.17 -2.01 8.13
N ILE A 52 4.72 -2.63 7.08
CA ILE A 52 4.02 -3.49 6.13
C ILE A 52 4.81 -4.80 5.89
N ASP A 53 4.21 -5.77 5.19
CA ASP A 53 4.97 -6.86 4.58
C ASP A 53 5.70 -6.34 3.34
N TYR A 54 6.94 -5.88 3.54
CA TYR A 54 7.78 -5.36 2.47
C TYR A 54 8.22 -6.41 1.44
N ASN A 55 7.95 -7.71 1.68
CA ASN A 55 8.14 -8.81 0.72
C ASN A 55 6.94 -9.00 -0.22
N ARG A 56 5.97 -8.08 -0.18
CA ARG A 56 4.77 -8.07 -1.03
C ARG A 56 4.57 -6.70 -1.66
N VAL A 57 5.63 -6.12 -2.20
CA VAL A 57 5.63 -4.74 -2.72
C VAL A 57 5.93 -4.69 -4.21
N ALA A 58 5.30 -3.75 -4.91
CA ALA A 58 5.51 -3.44 -6.33
C ALA A 58 6.16 -2.05 -6.52
N TYR A 59 7.05 -1.99 -7.52
CA TYR A 59 7.76 -0.80 -7.98
C TYR A 59 7.49 -0.65 -9.49
N TRP A 60 6.43 0.05 -9.85
CA TRP A 60 5.90 0.06 -11.22
C TRP A 60 6.08 1.43 -11.87
N PRO A 61 6.04 1.56 -13.20
CA PRO A 61 6.47 2.80 -13.86
C PRO A 61 5.42 3.92 -13.82
N MET A 62 4.25 3.66 -13.24
CA MET A 62 3.22 4.68 -13.04
C MET A 62 3.30 5.29 -11.65
N GLU A 63 2.70 6.46 -11.50
CA GLU A 63 2.55 7.10 -10.20
C GLU A 63 1.70 6.22 -9.27
N VAL A 64 1.98 6.30 -7.97
CA VAL A 64 1.21 5.61 -6.94
C VAL A 64 -0.12 6.35 -6.73
N ASP A 65 -1.22 5.64 -6.97
CA ASP A 65 -2.58 6.18 -6.84
C ASP A 65 -2.99 6.35 -5.36
N CYS A 66 -4.11 7.02 -5.12
CA CYS A 66 -4.77 7.12 -3.82
C CYS A 66 -5.77 5.99 -3.55
N ASP A 67 -6.21 5.24 -4.56
CA ASP A 67 -7.31 4.26 -4.45
C ASP A 67 -6.96 2.87 -4.99
N SER A 68 -6.14 2.81 -6.04
CA SER A 68 -5.79 1.56 -6.74
C SER A 68 -4.31 1.23 -6.56
N MET A 69 -3.94 0.66 -5.40
CA MET A 69 -2.56 0.26 -5.09
C MET A 69 -2.39 -1.26 -4.91
N CYS A 70 -3.47 -2.02 -4.73
CA CYS A 70 -3.40 -3.47 -4.57
C CYS A 70 -3.44 -4.16 -5.94
N ILE A 71 -2.40 -4.94 -6.23
CA ILE A 71 -2.25 -5.66 -7.50
C ILE A 71 -2.26 -7.14 -7.21
N LYS A 72 -3.14 -7.89 -7.87
CA LYS A 72 -3.04 -9.34 -7.94
C LYS A 72 -2.19 -9.72 -9.14
N LEU A 73 -1.13 -10.48 -8.91
CA LEU A 73 -0.29 -11.06 -9.96
C LEU A 73 -0.52 -12.55 -10.06
N THR A 74 -0.50 -13.07 -11.29
CA THR A 74 -0.67 -14.49 -11.57
C THR A 74 0.36 -14.98 -12.60
N ASN A 75 1.03 -16.08 -12.28
CA ASN A 75 1.97 -16.78 -13.16
C ASN A 75 1.76 -18.30 -13.05
N ASN A 76 1.53 -18.98 -14.18
CA ASN A 76 1.34 -20.44 -14.24
C ASN A 76 0.36 -21.02 -13.19
N GLY A 77 -0.70 -20.28 -12.86
CA GLY A 77 -1.72 -20.68 -11.88
C GLY A 77 -1.42 -20.29 -10.42
N ASN A 78 -0.21 -19.82 -10.11
CA ASN A 78 0.12 -19.24 -8.81
C ASN A 78 -0.28 -17.76 -8.79
N SER A 79 -0.98 -17.33 -7.74
CA SER A 79 -1.33 -15.92 -7.55
C SER A 79 -0.90 -15.40 -6.18
N LEU A 80 -0.56 -14.13 -6.12
CA LEU A 80 -0.39 -13.37 -4.88
C LEU A 80 -0.78 -11.92 -5.09
N THR A 81 -1.04 -11.21 -3.99
CA THR A 81 -1.23 -9.76 -3.99
C THR A 81 0.07 -9.04 -3.61
N VAL A 82 0.32 -7.91 -4.26
CA VAL A 82 1.40 -6.97 -3.94
C VAL A 82 0.84 -5.56 -3.85
N LEU A 83 1.49 -4.74 -3.04
CA LEU A 83 1.14 -3.35 -2.83
C LEU A 83 2.08 -2.43 -3.62
N HIS A 84 1.52 -1.61 -4.49
CA HIS A 84 2.24 -0.59 -5.25
C HIS A 84 2.47 0.65 -4.40
N VAL A 85 3.72 0.88 -3.98
CA VAL A 85 4.11 2.03 -3.13
C VAL A 85 5.33 2.77 -3.65
N ASP A 86 5.85 2.38 -4.80
CA ASP A 86 7.02 3.00 -5.39
C ASP A 86 6.90 3.08 -6.91
N THR A 87 7.52 4.12 -7.45
CA THR A 87 7.57 4.34 -8.90
C THR A 87 8.93 3.97 -9.43
N SER A 88 8.97 3.09 -10.42
CA SER A 88 10.19 2.72 -11.11
C SER A 88 10.52 3.69 -12.25
N GLY A 89 11.75 3.63 -12.76
CA GLY A 89 12.19 4.36 -13.94
C GLY A 89 11.71 3.77 -15.29
N GLY A 90 10.73 2.85 -15.29
CA GLY A 90 10.22 2.21 -16.52
C GLY A 90 9.99 0.70 -16.45
N ALA A 91 10.36 0.05 -15.33
CA ALA A 91 10.23 -1.39 -15.13
C ALA A 91 8.99 -1.76 -14.31
N TYR A 92 8.48 -2.98 -14.49
CA TYR A 92 7.41 -3.52 -13.66
C TYR A 92 8.05 -4.44 -12.62
N ASP A 93 8.63 -3.87 -11.57
CA ASP A 93 9.31 -4.66 -10.57
C ASP A 93 8.39 -5.03 -9.41
N ILE A 94 8.69 -6.14 -8.75
CA ILE A 94 8.15 -6.49 -7.44
C ILE A 94 9.27 -6.99 -6.54
N SER A 95 9.04 -7.01 -5.23
CA SER A 95 10.00 -7.58 -4.28
C SER A 95 10.45 -8.98 -4.71
N TYR A 96 11.74 -9.28 -4.56
CA TYR A 96 12.33 -10.53 -5.02
C TYR A 96 11.63 -11.76 -4.40
N ASP A 97 11.16 -11.66 -3.16
CA ASP A 97 10.38 -12.73 -2.52
C ASP A 97 9.07 -13.03 -3.27
N ALA A 98 8.25 -12.01 -3.54
CA ALA A 98 7.02 -12.17 -4.32
C ALA A 98 7.30 -12.73 -5.73
N TRP A 99 8.34 -12.21 -6.40
CA TRP A 99 8.72 -12.72 -7.73
C TRP A 99 9.16 -14.19 -7.67
N SER A 100 9.98 -14.57 -6.69
CA SER A 100 10.45 -15.94 -6.48
C SER A 100 9.28 -16.89 -6.20
N GLN A 101 8.31 -16.47 -5.39
CA GLN A 101 7.15 -17.29 -5.08
C GLN A 101 6.24 -17.49 -6.30
N LEU A 102 5.98 -16.43 -7.07
CA LEU A 102 5.20 -16.53 -8.31
C LEU A 102 5.88 -17.36 -9.39
N ASN A 103 7.20 -17.21 -9.54
CA ASN A 103 7.94 -17.81 -10.64
C ASN A 103 8.42 -19.24 -10.34
N CYS A 104 8.94 -19.47 -9.15
CA CYS A 104 9.57 -20.74 -8.75
C CYS A 104 8.83 -21.48 -7.64
N GLY A 105 7.79 -20.88 -7.03
CA GLY A 105 7.05 -21.51 -5.93
C GLY A 105 7.81 -21.58 -4.60
N VAL A 106 8.88 -20.80 -4.44
CA VAL A 106 9.72 -20.76 -3.21
C VAL A 106 9.93 -19.31 -2.76
N PRO A 107 10.07 -19.05 -1.45
CA PRO A 107 10.38 -17.71 -0.96
C PRO A 107 11.75 -17.26 -1.48
N GLY A 108 11.93 -15.95 -1.64
CA GLY A 108 13.19 -15.35 -2.08
C GLY A 108 14.34 -15.64 -1.12
N SER A 109 14.03 -15.80 0.18
CA SER A 109 15.00 -16.21 1.20
C SER A 109 15.61 -17.59 0.99
N ALA A 110 14.99 -18.46 0.17
CA ALA A 110 15.58 -19.73 -0.22
C ALA A 110 16.78 -19.53 -1.16
N GLN A 111 16.87 -18.37 -1.83
CA GLN A 111 17.93 -17.99 -2.76
C GLN A 111 18.21 -19.03 -3.86
N THR A 112 17.18 -19.73 -4.33
CA THR A 112 17.31 -20.74 -5.40
C THR A 112 16.69 -20.30 -6.72
N CYS A 113 15.82 -19.28 -6.71
CA CYS A 113 15.12 -18.81 -7.91
C CYS A 113 15.93 -17.70 -8.60
N VAL A 114 16.46 -17.97 -9.79
CA VAL A 114 17.23 -17.00 -10.59
C VAL A 114 16.49 -16.68 -11.89
N GLY A 115 16.68 -15.47 -12.40
CA GLY A 115 16.08 -15.04 -13.66
C GLY A 115 15.91 -13.53 -13.75
N GLY A 116 15.04 -13.10 -14.66
CA GLY A 116 14.71 -11.71 -14.89
C GLY A 116 13.23 -11.55 -15.21
N GLY A 117 12.91 -10.83 -16.29
CA GLY A 117 11.54 -10.56 -16.69
C GLY A 117 10.74 -11.84 -16.98
N VAL A 118 9.59 -11.98 -16.33
CA VAL A 118 8.62 -13.05 -16.56
C VAL A 118 7.28 -12.42 -16.88
N ASN A 119 6.63 -12.87 -17.95
CA ASN A 119 5.30 -12.37 -18.30
C ASN A 119 4.27 -12.87 -17.28
N MET A 120 3.74 -11.96 -16.47
CA MET A 120 2.72 -12.24 -15.46
C MET A 120 1.44 -11.50 -15.80
N GLN A 121 0.30 -12.15 -15.57
CA GLN A 121 -0.99 -11.48 -15.61
C GLN A 121 -1.13 -10.61 -14.37
N TYR A 122 -1.64 -9.40 -14.52
CA TYR A 122 -1.96 -8.52 -13.42
C TYR A 122 -3.42 -8.10 -13.47
N GLU A 123 -3.94 -7.77 -12.29
CA GLU A 123 -5.25 -7.17 -12.09
C GLU A 123 -5.14 -6.21 -10.91
N TRP A 124 -5.58 -4.97 -11.10
CA TRP A 124 -5.84 -4.07 -9.98
C TRP A 124 -7.06 -4.57 -9.23
N VAL A 125 -6.88 -4.87 -7.95
CA VAL A 125 -7.92 -5.43 -7.09
C VAL A 125 -8.23 -4.50 -5.93
N ASP A 126 -9.35 -4.75 -5.26
CA ASP A 126 -9.75 -3.99 -4.08
C ASP A 126 -8.67 -4.06 -2.98
N MET A 127 -8.42 -2.92 -2.32
CA MET A 127 -7.41 -2.81 -1.26
C MET A 127 -7.59 -3.81 -0.11
N SER A 128 -8.80 -4.31 0.13
CA SER A 128 -9.05 -5.38 1.12
C SER A 128 -8.28 -6.67 0.81
N GLN A 129 -7.92 -6.95 -0.45
CA GLN A 129 -7.10 -8.11 -0.82
C GLN A 129 -5.62 -7.95 -0.47
N CYS A 130 -5.19 -6.74 -0.10
CA CYS A 130 -3.85 -6.44 0.43
C CYS A 130 -3.86 -6.25 1.95
N SER A 131 -4.95 -6.59 2.65
CA SER A 131 -5.06 -6.39 4.10
C SER A 131 -3.97 -7.10 4.91
N ASP A 132 -3.56 -8.30 4.50
CA ASP A 132 -2.47 -9.05 5.12
C ASP A 132 -1.11 -8.34 4.99
N ILE A 133 -0.92 -7.49 3.98
CA ILE A 133 0.30 -6.69 3.77
C ILE A 133 0.37 -5.51 4.75
N LEU A 134 -0.77 -5.03 5.26
CA LEU A 134 -0.84 -3.84 6.13
C LEU A 134 -0.62 -4.15 7.62
N ASN A 135 0.07 -5.26 7.95
CA ASN A 135 0.40 -5.70 9.31
C ASN A 135 -0.76 -5.60 10.32
N GLY A 136 -1.99 -5.83 9.87
CA GLY A 136 -3.20 -5.85 10.69
C GLY A 136 -3.72 -4.48 11.15
N THR A 137 -3.09 -3.35 10.78
CA THR A 137 -3.62 -2.01 11.11
C THR A 137 -4.80 -1.63 10.20
N GLY A 138 -4.86 -2.23 9.01
CA GLY A 138 -5.80 -1.86 7.95
C GLY A 138 -5.54 -0.46 7.37
N LYS A 139 -4.41 0.17 7.72
CA LYS A 139 -4.03 1.52 7.29
C LYS A 139 -2.65 1.50 6.64
N LEU A 140 -2.45 2.36 5.66
CA LEU A 140 -1.18 2.53 4.99
C LEU A 140 -0.26 3.45 5.82
N PRO A 141 0.91 2.97 6.27
CA PRO A 141 1.77 3.71 7.19
C PRO A 141 2.77 4.57 6.44
N PHE A 142 2.70 5.88 6.61
CA PHE A 142 3.52 6.85 5.92
C PHE A 142 4.51 7.58 6.84
N ALA A 143 5.68 7.92 6.29
CA ALA A 143 6.66 8.80 6.90
C ALA A 143 6.10 10.23 6.99
N ALA A 144 5.80 10.71 8.19
CA ALA A 144 5.13 12.00 8.40
C ALA A 144 5.90 13.18 7.78
N ALA A 145 7.23 13.15 7.83
CA ALA A 145 8.06 14.24 7.31
C ALA A 145 8.19 14.24 5.77
N ASN A 146 7.98 13.10 5.11
CA ASN A 146 8.40 12.89 3.71
C ASN A 146 7.27 12.42 2.77
N SER A 147 6.05 12.24 3.27
CA SER A 147 4.90 11.73 2.48
C SER A 147 3.80 12.77 2.20
N MET A 148 3.95 14.00 2.73
CA MET A 148 2.85 14.96 2.75
C MET A 148 2.34 15.39 1.36
N ASN A 149 3.17 15.31 0.33
CA ASN A 149 2.72 15.55 -1.04
C ASN A 149 1.68 14.50 -1.49
N GLN A 150 1.94 13.21 -1.22
CA GLN A 150 0.98 12.15 -1.53
C GLN A 150 -0.28 12.30 -0.67
N ILE A 151 -0.11 12.45 0.64
CA ILE A 151 -1.25 12.53 1.58
C ILE A 151 -2.15 13.72 1.29
N SER A 152 -1.59 14.92 1.11
CA SER A 152 -2.39 16.11 0.82
C SER A 152 -3.07 16.03 -0.56
N SER A 153 -2.42 15.42 -1.56
CA SER A 153 -3.04 15.15 -2.87
C SER A 153 -4.25 14.22 -2.72
N CYS A 154 -4.09 13.11 -1.99
CA CYS A 154 -5.19 12.18 -1.73
C CYS A 154 -6.31 12.79 -0.88
N LEU A 155 -5.99 13.59 0.14
CA LEU A 155 -7.00 14.29 0.93
C LEU A 155 -7.74 15.36 0.12
N SER A 156 -7.09 15.96 -0.89
CA SER A 156 -7.68 16.98 -1.77
C SER A 156 -8.53 16.41 -2.90
N SER A 157 -8.24 15.18 -3.35
CA SER A 157 -8.89 14.57 -4.52
C SER A 157 -10.30 14.05 -4.24
N GLY A 158 -10.75 14.14 -2.98
CA GLY A 158 -12.08 13.73 -2.53
C GLY A 158 -12.08 12.32 -1.92
N ASP A 159 -13.20 11.62 -2.02
CA ASP A 159 -13.36 10.29 -1.43
C ASP A 159 -12.49 9.25 -2.18
N ASN A 160 -11.51 8.67 -1.48
CA ASN A 160 -10.66 7.58 -1.94
C ASN A 160 -10.16 6.75 -0.76
N TRP A 161 -9.63 5.55 -1.03
CA TRP A 161 -9.19 4.65 0.02
C TRP A 161 -8.08 5.24 0.91
N THR A 162 -7.06 5.90 0.35
CA THR A 162 -5.93 6.44 1.13
C THR A 162 -6.37 7.54 2.08
N ALA A 163 -7.23 8.46 1.64
CA ALA A 163 -7.77 9.54 2.49
C ALA A 163 -8.47 9.00 3.76
N ASP A 164 -9.10 7.83 3.66
CA ASP A 164 -9.78 7.15 4.77
C ASP A 164 -8.85 6.24 5.60
N ASN A 165 -7.77 5.72 4.99
CA ASN A 165 -6.99 4.59 5.53
C ASN A 165 -5.49 4.85 5.54
N TYR A 166 -5.06 6.01 6.04
CA TYR A 166 -3.65 6.31 6.27
C TYR A 166 -3.32 6.47 7.75
N GLU A 167 -2.05 6.31 8.09
CA GLU A 167 -1.47 6.73 9.35
C GLU A 167 -0.08 7.33 9.13
N LEU A 168 0.33 8.22 10.02
CA LEU A 168 1.60 8.94 9.92
C LEU A 168 2.48 8.57 11.10
N TYR A 169 3.75 8.28 10.83
CA TYR A 169 4.77 8.04 11.85
C TYR A 169 5.93 9.01 11.72
N ASN A 170 6.56 9.37 12.84
CA ASN A 170 7.77 10.19 12.86
C ASN A 170 9.04 9.39 12.50
N ILE A 171 8.90 8.44 11.59
CA ILE A 171 10.01 7.69 10.99
C ILE A 171 10.42 8.44 9.72
N ALA A 172 11.71 8.68 9.58
CA ALA A 172 12.25 9.53 8.54
C ALA A 172 12.51 8.80 7.22
N THR A 173 12.96 7.56 7.28
CA THR A 173 13.35 6.79 6.10
C THR A 173 12.35 5.67 5.82
N PRO A 174 11.97 5.41 4.55
CA PRO A 174 11.09 4.29 4.19
C PRO A 174 11.61 2.92 4.67
N THR A 175 12.93 2.76 4.77
CA THR A 175 13.59 1.56 5.28
C THR A 175 13.70 1.50 6.81
N CYS A 176 13.10 2.46 7.52
CA CYS A 176 13.01 2.52 8.97
C CYS A 176 14.36 2.49 9.71
N THR A 177 15.34 3.19 9.16
CA THR A 177 16.69 3.30 9.74
C THR A 177 16.87 4.54 10.61
N TYR A 178 16.03 5.56 10.44
CA TYR A 178 16.09 6.81 11.20
C TYR A 178 14.70 7.29 11.59
N GLY A 179 14.60 7.92 12.76
CA GLY A 179 13.38 8.54 13.28
C GLY A 179 12.89 7.92 14.59
N TYR A 180 11.73 8.39 15.04
CA TYR A 180 11.03 7.87 16.21
C TYR A 180 9.82 7.04 15.74
N ASP A 181 9.68 5.83 16.28
CA ASP A 181 8.50 5.00 16.06
C ASP A 181 7.32 5.49 16.92
N GLU A 182 6.71 6.58 16.47
CA GLU A 182 5.60 7.25 17.15
C GLU A 182 4.61 7.76 16.12
N LYS A 183 3.31 7.71 16.46
CA LYS A 183 2.25 8.22 15.59
C LYS A 183 2.20 9.74 15.64
N CYS A 184 1.95 10.34 14.48
CA CYS A 184 1.69 11.77 14.32
C CYS A 184 0.23 12.01 13.97
N THR A 185 -0.25 13.21 14.27
CA THR A 185 -1.59 13.67 13.91
C THR A 185 -1.52 14.79 12.89
N LEU A 186 -2.48 14.83 11.96
CA LEU A 186 -2.57 15.85 10.93
C LEU A 186 -3.91 16.57 11.02
N ASN A 187 -3.88 17.90 11.03
CA ASN A 187 -5.07 18.76 10.97
C ASN A 187 -5.26 19.33 9.56
N TYR A 188 -5.66 18.49 8.61
CA TYR A 188 -5.90 18.89 7.22
C TYR A 188 -7.35 19.37 7.02
N PRO A 189 -7.63 20.42 6.20
CA PRO A 189 -6.71 21.20 5.37
C PRO A 189 -6.09 22.42 6.06
N ALA A 190 -6.29 22.61 7.36
CA ALA A 190 -5.78 23.80 8.07
C ALA A 190 -4.24 23.84 8.13
N GLU A 191 -3.61 22.68 8.22
CA GLU A 191 -2.16 22.49 8.34
C GLU A 191 -1.69 21.31 7.47
N ASN A 192 -0.48 21.43 6.91
CA ASN A 192 0.18 20.37 6.14
C ASN A 192 1.42 19.80 6.83
N ASN A 193 1.67 20.19 8.08
CA ASN A 193 2.78 19.69 8.90
C ASN A 193 2.22 18.81 10.00
N PRO A 194 2.46 17.49 9.99
CA PRO A 194 2.02 16.62 11.07
C PRO A 194 2.65 17.00 12.42
N VAL A 195 1.87 16.86 13.48
CA VAL A 195 2.32 17.04 14.87
C VAL A 195 2.69 15.68 15.44
N CYS A 196 3.92 15.54 15.92
CA CYS A 196 4.46 14.31 16.50
C CYS A 196 4.94 14.58 17.95
N PRO A 197 5.04 13.56 18.82
CA PRO A 197 5.58 13.73 20.18
C PRO A 197 7.01 14.27 20.23
N ASN A 198 7.89 13.83 19.33
CA ASN A 198 9.22 14.38 19.10
C ASN A 198 9.23 15.33 17.90
N GLN A 199 10.34 16.06 17.71
CA GLN A 199 10.52 16.93 16.54
C GLN A 199 10.27 16.15 15.24
N LEU A 200 9.36 16.65 14.40
CA LEU A 200 9.05 16.08 13.09
C LEU A 200 10.33 15.97 12.25
N GLY A 201 10.58 14.77 11.70
CA GLY A 201 11.72 14.53 10.81
C GLY A 201 13.07 14.45 11.53
N ALA A 202 13.08 14.34 12.86
CA ALA A 202 14.29 14.01 13.60
C ALA A 202 14.89 12.69 13.08
N GLN A 203 16.22 12.57 13.12
CA GLN A 203 16.96 11.44 12.55
C GLN A 203 17.80 10.66 13.61
N PRO A 204 17.28 10.35 14.81
CA PRO A 204 17.98 9.38 15.66
C PRO A 204 18.02 8.02 14.95
N ALA A 205 19.02 7.20 15.25
CA ALA A 205 19.06 5.84 14.72
C ALA A 205 17.84 5.04 15.23
N LEU A 206 17.14 4.38 14.31
CA LEU A 206 16.04 3.47 14.60
C LEU A 206 16.51 2.04 14.35
N THR A 207 16.48 1.21 15.39
CA THR A 207 17.03 -0.16 15.35
C THR A 207 16.03 -1.24 15.75
N SER A 208 14.79 -0.86 16.10
CA SER A 208 13.76 -1.80 16.57
C SER A 208 13.21 -2.68 15.45
N ASP A 209 12.93 -2.09 14.28
CA ASP A 209 12.23 -2.75 13.18
C ASP A 209 12.99 -2.58 11.84
N PRO A 210 14.17 -3.19 11.67
CA PRO A 210 14.96 -3.05 10.45
C PRO A 210 14.28 -3.68 9.23
N VAL A 211 14.32 -2.98 8.09
CA VAL A 211 13.94 -3.53 6.78
C VAL A 211 15.17 -4.14 6.11
N TYR A 212 15.10 -5.41 5.73
CA TYR A 212 16.22 -6.13 5.14
C TYR A 212 16.03 -6.40 3.66
N ASN A 213 17.10 -6.20 2.90
CA ASN A 213 17.13 -6.58 1.49
C ASN A 213 17.30 -8.09 1.34
N ILE A 214 16.59 -8.68 0.38
CA ILE A 214 16.81 -10.07 -0.02
C ILE A 214 17.68 -10.04 -1.27
N ASN A 215 18.95 -10.38 -1.10
CA ASN A 215 19.91 -10.39 -2.18
C ASN A 215 19.56 -11.45 -3.22
N PHE A 216 19.78 -11.11 -4.48
CA PHE A 216 19.73 -12.07 -5.57
C PHE A 216 20.72 -13.21 -5.31
N PRO A 217 20.40 -14.46 -5.69
CA PRO A 217 21.35 -15.54 -5.60
C PRO A 217 22.58 -15.16 -6.43
N ASN A 218 23.73 -15.09 -5.79
CA ASN A 218 24.98 -14.89 -6.50
C ASN A 218 25.14 -16.09 -7.45
N THR A 219 25.16 -15.88 -8.76
CA THR A 219 25.46 -16.93 -9.76
C THR A 219 26.92 -17.41 -9.72
N GLY A 220 27.60 -17.21 -8.59
CA GLY A 220 28.95 -17.62 -8.31
C GLY A 220 29.62 -16.69 -7.30
N MET A 221 29.32 -16.84 -6.00
CA MET A 221 30.23 -16.60 -4.86
C MET A 221 29.50 -16.84 -3.53
N ALA A 222 29.89 -17.95 -2.87
CA ALA A 222 29.75 -18.43 -1.48
C ALA A 222 28.43 -18.20 -0.69
N PRO A 223 27.98 -19.20 0.11
CA PRO A 223 26.77 -19.07 0.93
C PRO A 223 26.95 -18.01 2.02
N VAL A 224 25.99 -17.08 2.12
CA VAL A 224 25.86 -16.21 3.29
C VAL A 224 25.29 -17.06 4.42
N SER A 225 26.09 -17.22 5.47
CA SER A 225 25.68 -17.83 6.73
C SER A 225 24.35 -17.25 7.20
N LEU A 226 23.35 -18.10 7.39
CA LEU A 226 22.17 -17.78 8.20
C LEU A 226 22.68 -17.43 9.60
N ALA A 227 22.43 -16.21 10.06
CA ALA A 227 22.58 -15.88 11.46
C ALA A 227 21.50 -16.65 12.23
N THR A 228 21.95 -17.51 13.15
CA THR A 228 21.14 -18.15 14.20
C THR A 228 20.61 -17.13 15.19
#